data_AF-A0A1G1BY35-F1
#
_entry.id   AF-A0A1G1BY35-F1
#
_cell.length_a   1.000
_cell.length_b   1.000
_cell.length_c   1.000
_cell.angle_alpha   90.00
_cell.angle_beta   90.00
_cell.angle_gamma   90.00
#
_symmetry.space_group_name_H-M   'P 1'
#
loop_
_entity.id
_entity.type
_entity.pdbx_description
1 polymer ?
#
loop_
_entity_poly.entity_id
_entity_poly.type
_entity_poly.pdbx_seq_one_letter_code
_entity_poly.pdbx_strand_id
1 'polypeptide(L)'
;MFSFLANLFRRPNPTEFWKRRPDVRLFADLAKKALTNATIGDPLECCAFLGPVEDTRALHEHHALRYLSLGLDIGLDENDKHVTDFRLVWDDYLGEGFTPFPGEIAWGTASRQLSCHTTMTELVAWLGEPYWTATDTDETILFYEHGPIEWEIELTPAGTLKHWLVVPPLLADAAQRQAYGVTKPWPPAE
;
A
#
# COMPACT_ATOMS: atom_id res chain seq x y z
N MET A 1 -30.46 -9.56 -23.76
CA MET A 1 -29.81 -10.86 -24.06
C MET A 1 -28.29 -10.70 -24.29
N PHE A 2 -27.62 -9.74 -23.63
CA PHE A 2 -26.15 -9.54 -23.70
C PHE A 2 -25.44 -9.89 -22.37
N SER A 3 -26.19 -10.09 -21.28
CA SER A 3 -25.64 -10.32 -19.93
C SER A 3 -25.18 -11.75 -19.66
N PHE A 4 -25.60 -12.74 -20.46
CA PHE A 4 -25.31 -14.16 -20.20
C PHE A 4 -23.92 -14.58 -20.71
N LEU A 5 -23.43 -13.96 -21.79
CA LEU A 5 -22.10 -14.25 -22.35
C LEU A 5 -20.96 -13.59 -21.56
N ALA A 6 -21.22 -12.47 -20.90
CA ALA A 6 -20.23 -11.77 -20.07
C ALA A 6 -19.79 -12.60 -18.83
N ASN A 7 -20.66 -13.48 -18.32
CA ASN A 7 -20.34 -14.33 -17.16
C ASN A 7 -19.50 -15.57 -17.52
N LEU A 8 -19.39 -15.97 -18.78
CA LEU A 8 -18.60 -17.15 -19.18
C LEU A 8 -17.10 -16.87 -19.33
N PHE A 9 -16.69 -15.60 -19.39
CA PHE A 9 -15.29 -15.18 -19.54
C PHE A 9 -14.76 -14.40 -18.32
N ARG A 10 -15.53 -14.34 -17.23
CA ARG A 10 -15.09 -13.65 -16.02
C ARG A 10 -13.99 -14.49 -15.35
N ARG A 11 -12.80 -13.90 -15.19
CA ARG A 11 -11.67 -14.54 -14.50
C ARG A 11 -12.16 -14.99 -13.12
N PRO A 12 -11.89 -16.23 -12.68
CA PRO A 12 -12.37 -16.69 -11.38
C PRO A 12 -11.78 -15.83 -10.26
N ASN A 13 -12.56 -15.57 -9.21
CA ASN A 13 -12.06 -14.90 -8.01
C ASN A 13 -11.31 -15.93 -7.15
N PRO A 14 -9.97 -15.88 -7.05
CA PRO A 14 -9.19 -16.86 -6.29
C PRO A 14 -9.45 -16.78 -4.79
N THR A 15 -10.04 -15.68 -4.31
CA THR A 15 -10.31 -15.43 -2.89
C THR A 15 -11.70 -15.88 -2.43
N GLU A 16 -12.58 -16.35 -3.34
CA GLU A 16 -13.99 -16.65 -3.04
C GLU A 16 -14.18 -17.59 -1.85
N PHE A 17 -13.27 -18.56 -1.69
CA PHE A 17 -13.33 -19.57 -0.63
C PHE A 17 -12.43 -19.26 0.57
N TRP A 18 -11.75 -18.12 0.57
CA TRP A 18 -10.92 -17.71 1.67
C TRP A 18 -11.77 -17.42 2.90
N LYS A 19 -11.21 -17.67 4.07
CA LYS A 19 -11.92 -17.47 5.34
C LYS A 19 -11.18 -16.43 6.15
N ARG A 20 -11.84 -15.29 6.36
CA ARG A 20 -11.32 -14.23 7.22
C ARG A 20 -11.03 -14.80 8.60
N ARG A 21 -9.84 -14.48 9.12
CA ARG A 21 -9.37 -14.84 10.46
C ARG A 21 -9.49 -13.60 11.36
N PRO A 22 -10.61 -13.42 12.08
CA PRO A 22 -10.82 -12.22 12.90
C PRO A 22 -9.88 -12.16 14.11
N ASP A 23 -9.26 -13.28 14.48
CA ASP A 23 -8.24 -13.40 15.51
C ASP A 23 -6.88 -12.84 15.08
N VAL A 24 -6.65 -12.66 13.77
CA VAL A 24 -5.41 -12.10 13.23
C VAL A 24 -5.52 -10.59 13.18
N ARG A 25 -4.67 -9.92 13.95
CA ARG A 25 -4.51 -8.46 13.90
C ARG A 25 -3.62 -8.09 12.71
N LEU A 26 -4.03 -7.06 11.96
CA LEU A 26 -3.20 -6.51 10.90
C LEU A 26 -1.97 -5.82 11.50
N PHE A 27 -0.81 -6.16 10.97
CA PHE A 27 0.48 -5.64 11.39
C PHE A 27 1.36 -5.47 10.16
N ALA A 28 1.89 -4.27 9.92
CA ALA A 28 2.84 -4.00 8.86
C ALA A 28 4.25 -3.91 9.44
N ASP A 29 5.11 -4.88 9.12
CA ASP A 29 6.53 -4.86 9.45
C ASP A 29 7.31 -4.32 8.25
N LEU A 30 7.65 -3.02 8.32
CA LEU A 30 8.25 -2.32 7.19
C LEU A 30 9.68 -2.79 6.90
N ALA A 31 10.41 -3.25 7.92
CA ALA A 31 11.75 -3.81 7.75
C ALA A 31 11.72 -5.15 7.02
N LYS A 32 10.68 -5.94 7.26
CA LYS A 32 10.46 -7.22 6.56
C LYS A 32 9.67 -7.08 5.27
N LYS A 33 9.12 -5.89 4.96
CA LYS A 33 8.22 -5.64 3.81
C LYS A 33 6.98 -6.54 3.86
N ALA A 34 6.48 -6.74 5.07
CA ALA A 34 5.46 -7.73 5.36
C ALA A 34 4.21 -7.08 5.93
N LEU A 35 3.06 -7.51 5.44
CA LEU A 35 1.76 -7.33 6.05
C LEU A 35 1.32 -8.65 6.69
N THR A 36 1.57 -8.76 8.00
CA THR A 36 1.21 -9.92 8.82
C THR A 36 1.85 -11.20 8.30
N ASN A 37 1.10 -12.02 7.55
CA ASN A 37 1.55 -13.30 7.01
C ASN A 37 2.01 -13.21 5.54
N ALA A 38 1.90 -12.04 4.91
CA ALA A 38 2.22 -11.85 3.51
C ALA A 38 3.36 -10.84 3.35
N THR A 39 4.34 -11.16 2.52
CA THR A 39 5.48 -10.31 2.16
C THR A 39 5.40 -9.99 0.68
N ILE A 40 5.96 -8.85 0.26
CA ILE A 40 6.17 -8.60 -1.17
C ILE A 40 7.01 -9.74 -1.78
N GLY A 41 6.51 -10.33 -2.86
CA GLY A 41 7.03 -11.51 -3.54
C GLY A 41 6.39 -12.84 -3.10
N ASP A 42 5.64 -12.87 -2.00
CA ASP A 42 4.97 -14.09 -1.56
C ASP A 42 3.82 -14.48 -2.49
N PRO A 43 3.48 -15.78 -2.56
CA PRO A 43 2.26 -16.23 -3.22
C PRO A 43 1.01 -15.57 -2.65
N LEU A 44 0.03 -15.30 -3.51
CA LEU A 44 -1.26 -14.73 -3.19
C LEU A 44 -1.93 -15.42 -1.98
N GLU A 45 -1.80 -16.73 -1.84
CA GLU A 45 -2.42 -17.53 -0.78
C GLU A 45 -1.97 -17.14 0.64
N CYS A 46 -0.83 -16.46 0.79
CA CYS A 46 -0.39 -15.89 2.07
C CYS A 46 -1.37 -14.82 2.60
N CYS A 47 -2.19 -14.23 1.73
CA CYS A 47 -3.25 -13.29 2.08
C CYS A 47 -4.58 -13.95 2.47
N ALA A 48 -4.69 -15.29 2.46
CA ALA A 48 -5.97 -16.00 2.68
C ALA A 48 -6.65 -15.71 4.02
N PHE A 49 -5.90 -15.23 5.01
CA PHE A 49 -6.42 -14.82 6.31
C PHE A 49 -7.32 -13.58 6.25
N LEU A 50 -7.28 -12.79 5.17
CA LEU A 50 -8.12 -11.61 4.98
C LEU A 50 -9.57 -11.99 4.61
N GLY A 51 -9.78 -13.20 4.07
CA GLY A 51 -11.07 -13.64 3.55
C GLY A 51 -11.28 -13.21 2.10
N PRO A 52 -12.52 -13.29 1.59
CA PRO A 52 -12.80 -12.91 0.20
C PRO A 52 -12.59 -11.42 -0.03
N VAL A 53 -12.06 -11.05 -1.20
CA VAL A 53 -11.88 -9.66 -1.62
C VAL A 53 -13.22 -8.91 -1.64
N GLU A 54 -13.21 -7.65 -1.22
CA GLU A 54 -14.42 -6.82 -1.13
C GLU A 54 -14.74 -6.15 -2.47
N ASP A 55 -13.72 -5.81 -3.25
CA ASP A 55 -13.86 -5.23 -4.59
C ASP A 55 -13.31 -6.18 -5.67
N THR A 56 -14.22 -6.98 -6.24
CA THR A 56 -13.89 -7.87 -7.38
C THR A 56 -13.51 -7.12 -8.66
N ARG A 57 -13.89 -5.83 -8.78
CA ARG A 57 -13.54 -5.04 -9.95
C ARG A 57 -12.06 -4.67 -9.90
N ALA A 58 -11.56 -4.23 -8.75
CA ALA A 58 -10.14 -3.97 -8.53
C ALA A 58 -9.27 -5.21 -8.85
N LEU A 59 -9.71 -6.40 -8.44
CA LEU A 59 -9.04 -7.64 -8.78
C LEU A 59 -8.92 -7.86 -10.30
N HIS A 60 -10.00 -7.65 -11.04
CA HIS A 60 -10.04 -7.96 -12.47
C HIS A 60 -9.43 -6.89 -13.37
N GLU A 61 -9.54 -5.61 -12.99
CA GLU A 61 -9.11 -4.48 -13.80
C GLU A 61 -7.71 -3.96 -13.39
N HIS A 62 -7.29 -4.20 -12.15
CA HIS A 62 -6.09 -3.59 -11.57
C HIS A 62 -5.15 -4.59 -10.89
N HIS A 63 -5.41 -5.89 -10.99
CA HIS A 63 -4.61 -6.93 -10.32
C HIS A 63 -4.47 -6.68 -8.81
N ALA A 64 -5.54 -6.27 -8.13
CA ALA A 64 -5.46 -5.83 -6.73
C ALA A 64 -6.48 -6.51 -5.80
N LEU A 65 -6.05 -6.88 -4.60
CA LEU A 65 -6.94 -7.30 -3.51
C LEU A 65 -7.29 -6.10 -2.64
N ARG A 66 -8.45 -5.51 -2.92
CA ARG A 66 -8.92 -4.34 -2.18
C ARG A 66 -9.91 -4.72 -1.09
N TYR A 67 -9.55 -4.33 0.14
CA TYR A 67 -10.33 -4.51 1.36
C TYR A 67 -10.66 -3.14 1.95
N LEU A 68 -11.76 -2.55 1.49
CA LEU A 68 -12.25 -1.23 1.89
C LEU A 68 -12.44 -1.15 3.41
N SER A 69 -13.02 -2.20 4.02
CA SER A 69 -13.27 -2.29 5.46
C SER A 69 -12.02 -2.47 6.33
N LEU A 70 -10.85 -2.61 5.71
CA LEU A 70 -9.56 -2.79 6.37
C LEU A 70 -8.58 -1.66 6.06
N GLY A 71 -8.95 -0.66 5.25
CA GLY A 71 -8.01 0.39 4.84
C GLY A 71 -6.81 -0.17 4.10
N LEU A 72 -7.02 -1.18 3.25
CA LEU A 72 -5.96 -2.00 2.69
C LEU A 72 -6.20 -2.30 1.21
N ASP A 73 -5.17 -2.07 0.41
CA ASP A 73 -5.08 -2.52 -0.97
C ASP A 73 -3.77 -3.30 -1.16
N ILE A 74 -3.80 -4.42 -1.89
CA ILE A 74 -2.62 -5.27 -2.12
C ILE A 74 -2.50 -5.50 -3.62
N GLY A 75 -1.44 -4.99 -4.23
CA GLY A 75 -1.13 -5.26 -5.63
C GLY A 75 -0.63 -6.68 -5.86
N LEU A 76 -1.00 -7.23 -7.01
CA LEU A 76 -0.57 -8.53 -7.51
C LEU A 76 0.15 -8.38 -8.85
N ASP A 77 0.95 -9.38 -9.18
CA ASP A 77 1.52 -9.49 -10.53
C ASP A 77 0.42 -9.66 -11.60
N GLU A 78 0.79 -9.47 -12.87
CA GLU A 78 -0.10 -9.59 -14.04
C GLU A 78 -0.85 -10.94 -14.13
N ASN A 79 -0.35 -11.97 -13.44
CA ASN A 79 -0.90 -13.31 -13.43
C ASN A 79 -1.78 -13.60 -12.19
N ASP A 80 -1.96 -12.62 -11.31
CA ASP A 80 -2.62 -12.72 -10.01
C ASP A 80 -1.99 -13.80 -9.11
N LYS A 81 -0.65 -13.93 -9.11
CA LYS A 81 0.06 -15.01 -8.41
C LYS A 81 0.87 -14.57 -7.20
N HIS A 82 1.52 -13.42 -7.27
CA HIS A 82 2.38 -12.95 -6.18
C HIS A 82 2.03 -11.53 -5.78
N VAL A 83 2.23 -11.21 -4.51
CA VAL A 83 2.10 -9.86 -3.95
C VAL A 83 3.23 -8.99 -4.48
N THR A 84 2.90 -7.81 -5.02
CA THR A 84 3.89 -6.87 -5.56
C THR A 84 4.09 -5.65 -4.67
N ASP A 85 3.05 -5.25 -3.98
CA ASP A 85 2.99 -4.03 -3.18
C ASP A 85 1.79 -4.08 -2.23
N PHE A 86 1.73 -3.11 -1.30
CA PHE A 86 0.53 -2.84 -0.54
C PHE A 86 0.40 -1.36 -0.21
N ARG A 87 -0.84 -0.89 -0.14
CA ARG A 87 -1.24 0.46 0.26
C ARG A 87 -2.09 0.38 1.52
N LEU A 88 -1.70 1.14 2.53
CA LEU A 88 -2.43 1.34 3.78
C LEU A 88 -3.12 2.70 3.75
N VAL A 89 -4.39 2.76 4.12
CA VAL A 89 -5.24 3.95 3.95
C VAL A 89 -5.76 4.45 5.30
N TRP A 90 -5.56 5.72 5.63
CA TRP A 90 -6.18 6.36 6.81
C TRP A 90 -7.17 7.46 6.45
N ASP A 91 -7.00 8.11 5.29
CA ASP A 91 -7.93 9.10 4.77
C ASP A 91 -8.36 8.75 3.35
N ASP A 92 -9.66 8.52 3.16
CA ASP A 92 -10.26 8.14 1.87
C ASP A 92 -10.61 9.38 1.04
N TYR A 93 -9.58 10.14 0.68
CA TYR A 93 -9.77 11.43 0.01
C TYR A 93 -10.47 11.33 -1.36
N LEU A 94 -10.37 10.15 -2.02
CA LEU A 94 -11.04 9.86 -3.29
C LEU A 94 -12.47 9.33 -3.13
N GLY A 95 -12.89 9.02 -1.90
CA GLY A 95 -14.23 8.48 -1.63
C GLY A 95 -14.44 7.08 -2.21
N GLU A 96 -13.41 6.23 -2.21
CA GLU A 96 -13.50 4.84 -2.68
C GLU A 96 -14.32 3.94 -1.73
N GLY A 97 -14.54 4.39 -0.49
CA GLY A 97 -15.25 3.70 0.58
C GLY A 97 -14.33 3.10 1.65
N PHE A 98 -13.08 3.51 1.74
CA PHE A 98 -12.13 2.96 2.71
C PHE A 98 -12.47 3.40 4.14
N THR A 99 -12.35 2.45 5.07
CA THR A 99 -12.20 2.76 6.49
C THR A 99 -10.72 2.87 6.85
N PRO A 100 -10.32 3.66 7.85
CA PRO A 100 -8.91 3.78 8.23
C PRO A 100 -8.28 2.43 8.61
N PHE A 101 -7.03 2.23 8.21
CA PHE A 101 -6.26 1.02 8.48
C PHE A 101 -6.19 0.79 10.00
N PRO A 102 -6.71 -0.35 10.50
CA PRO A 102 -6.86 -0.57 11.94
C PRO A 102 -5.61 -1.12 12.60
N GLY A 103 -4.61 -1.53 11.81
CA GLY A 103 -3.43 -2.24 12.27
C GLY A 103 -2.33 -1.36 12.86
N GLU A 104 -1.28 -2.01 13.33
CA GLU A 104 -0.04 -1.37 13.77
C GLU A 104 1.03 -1.44 12.68
N ILE A 105 1.96 -0.50 12.72
CA ILE A 105 3.12 -0.43 11.82
C ILE A 105 4.38 -0.47 12.66
N ALA A 106 5.33 -1.32 12.27
CA ALA A 106 6.61 -1.46 12.92
C ALA A 106 7.78 -1.04 12.03
N TRP A 107 8.70 -0.29 12.64
CA TRP A 107 9.96 0.09 12.07
C TRP A 107 11.05 0.10 13.15
N GLY A 108 12.17 -0.57 12.87
CA GLY A 108 13.22 -0.79 13.85
C GLY A 108 12.73 -1.57 15.06
N THR A 109 12.85 -0.99 16.26
CA THR A 109 12.43 -1.61 17.53
C THR A 109 11.07 -1.13 18.04
N ALA A 110 10.38 -0.26 17.29
CA ALA A 110 9.13 0.35 17.70
C ALA A 110 7.97 -0.06 16.79
N SER A 111 6.80 -0.29 17.38
CA SER A 111 5.52 -0.31 16.66
C SER A 111 4.65 0.87 17.08
N ARG A 112 3.81 1.35 16.15
CA ARG A 112 2.86 2.43 16.38
C ARG A 112 1.54 2.13 15.68
N GLN A 113 0.45 2.48 16.34
CA GLN A 113 -0.83 2.64 15.67
C GLN A 113 -0.91 4.08 15.16
N LEU A 114 -1.10 4.24 13.86
CA LEU A 114 -1.24 5.55 13.22
C LEU A 114 -2.72 5.90 13.01
N SER A 115 -2.98 7.15 12.68
CA SER A 115 -4.33 7.64 12.37
C SER A 115 -4.28 8.71 11.27
N CYS A 116 -5.44 9.12 10.76
CA CYS A 116 -5.56 10.27 9.87
C CYS A 116 -5.18 11.62 10.51
N HIS A 117 -4.86 11.64 11.82
CA HIS A 117 -4.31 12.80 12.52
C HIS A 117 -2.79 12.75 12.68
N THR A 118 -2.14 11.64 12.31
CA THR A 118 -0.68 11.52 12.36
C THR A 118 -0.08 12.54 11.40
N THR A 119 0.85 13.34 11.91
CA THR A 119 1.44 14.48 11.17
C THR A 119 2.76 14.11 10.52
N MET A 120 3.15 14.89 9.50
CA MET A 120 4.49 14.81 8.91
C MET A 120 5.60 14.90 9.96
N THR A 121 5.48 15.80 10.94
CA THR A 121 6.49 15.96 12.01
C THR A 121 6.62 14.70 12.85
N GLU A 122 5.52 14.04 13.20
CA GLU A 122 5.55 12.78 13.96
C GLU A 122 6.19 11.64 13.16
N LEU A 123 5.91 11.57 11.85
CA LEU A 123 6.50 10.58 10.95
C LEU A 123 8.00 10.78 10.80
N VAL A 124 8.46 12.00 10.48
CA VAL A 124 9.89 12.30 10.35
C VAL A 124 10.63 12.08 11.68
N ALA A 125 10.03 12.44 12.81
CA ALA A 125 10.61 12.16 14.12
C ALA A 125 10.77 10.65 14.41
N TRP A 126 9.95 9.81 13.81
CA TRP A 126 10.00 8.36 13.99
C TRP A 126 10.88 7.66 12.95
N LEU A 127 10.76 8.01 11.68
CA LEU A 127 11.39 7.32 10.55
C LEU A 127 12.74 7.93 10.17
N GLY A 128 12.98 9.19 10.56
CA GLY A 128 14.06 10.01 10.05
C GLY A 128 13.63 10.86 8.84
N GLU A 129 14.60 11.58 8.30
CA GLU A 129 14.39 12.42 7.12
C GLU A 129 14.11 11.56 5.87
N PRO A 130 13.13 11.92 5.03
CA PRO A 130 12.91 11.24 3.77
C PRO A 130 14.07 11.50 2.79
N TYR A 131 14.26 10.57 1.87
CA TYR A 131 15.16 10.78 0.74
C TYR A 131 14.68 11.96 -0.11
N TRP A 132 13.38 12.04 -0.41
CA TRP A 132 12.82 13.17 -1.15
C TRP A 132 11.45 13.56 -0.63
N THR A 133 11.08 14.82 -0.84
CA THR A 133 9.74 15.32 -0.53
C THR A 133 9.22 16.05 -1.75
N ALA A 134 8.08 15.60 -2.27
CA ALA A 134 7.33 16.30 -3.30
C ALA A 134 6.09 16.92 -2.67
N THR A 135 5.69 18.11 -3.11
CA THR A 135 4.46 18.75 -2.62
C THR A 135 3.82 19.50 -3.77
N ASP A 136 2.51 19.32 -3.91
CA ASP A 136 1.67 20.07 -4.84
C ASP A 136 0.43 20.62 -4.10
N THR A 137 -0.63 20.93 -4.84
CA THR A 137 -1.86 21.49 -4.26
C THR A 137 -2.72 20.46 -3.54
N ASP A 138 -2.53 19.18 -3.85
CA ASP A 138 -3.40 18.10 -3.44
C ASP A 138 -2.76 17.27 -2.32
N GLU A 139 -1.42 17.20 -2.27
CA GLU A 139 -0.70 16.43 -1.25
C GLU A 139 0.78 16.79 -1.07
N THR A 140 1.34 16.24 0.01
CA THR A 140 2.79 16.09 0.20
C THR A 140 3.13 14.60 0.21
N ILE A 141 4.12 14.19 -0.59
CA ILE A 141 4.63 12.82 -0.63
C ILE A 141 6.03 12.78 -0.03
N LEU A 142 6.24 11.92 0.96
CA LEU A 142 7.55 11.60 1.52
C LEU A 142 8.06 10.29 0.92
N PHE A 143 9.21 10.34 0.24
CA PHE A 143 9.87 9.19 -0.37
C PHE A 143 10.97 8.67 0.56
N TYR A 144 10.85 7.43 1.01
CA TYR A 144 11.87 6.72 1.78
C TYR A 144 12.39 5.52 0.99
N GLU A 145 13.71 5.45 0.80
CA GLU A 145 14.35 4.43 -0.04
C GLU A 145 14.99 3.33 0.79
N HIS A 146 14.58 2.08 0.55
CA HIS A 146 15.00 0.90 1.31
C HIS A 146 15.45 -0.24 0.39
N GLY A 147 16.39 0.06 -0.51
CA GLY A 147 16.97 -0.89 -1.46
C GLY A 147 15.97 -1.23 -2.56
N PRO A 148 15.43 -2.46 -2.64
CA PRO A 148 14.49 -2.83 -3.70
C PRO A 148 13.04 -2.43 -3.38
N ILE A 149 12.81 -1.64 -2.33
CA ILE A 149 11.48 -1.14 -1.92
C ILE A 149 11.61 0.34 -1.58
N GLU A 150 10.58 1.09 -1.93
CA GLU A 150 10.36 2.48 -1.59
C GLU A 150 9.08 2.57 -0.74
N TRP A 151 9.08 3.50 0.20
CA TRP A 151 7.86 3.94 0.85
C TRP A 151 7.46 5.30 0.34
N GLU A 152 6.23 5.41 -0.13
CA GLU A 152 5.60 6.67 -0.46
C GLU A 152 4.56 6.95 0.63
N ILE A 153 4.82 7.96 1.46
CA ILE A 153 3.88 8.39 2.50
C ILE A 153 3.21 9.66 2.02
N GLU A 154 1.94 9.55 1.67
CA GLU A 154 1.10 10.66 1.21
C GLU A 154 0.44 11.33 2.41
N LEU A 155 0.51 12.65 2.43
CA LEU A 155 -0.09 13.52 3.44
C LEU A 155 -1.08 14.46 2.75
N THR A 156 -2.20 14.75 3.42
CA THR A 156 -3.14 15.78 2.98
C THR A 156 -2.46 17.15 2.90
N PRO A 157 -3.07 18.18 2.25
CA PRO A 157 -2.54 19.54 2.25
C PRO A 157 -2.42 20.16 3.66
N ALA A 158 -3.12 19.59 4.65
CA ALA A 158 -3.01 19.98 6.06
C ALA A 158 -1.82 19.30 6.78
N GLY A 159 -1.07 18.44 6.09
CA GLY A 159 0.11 17.75 6.61
C GLY A 159 -0.21 16.54 7.48
N THR A 160 -1.37 15.91 7.30
CA THR A 160 -1.79 14.71 8.03
C THR A 160 -1.84 13.46 7.14
N LEU A 161 -1.59 12.29 7.72
CA LEU A 161 -1.44 11.03 7.01
C LEU A 161 -2.69 10.65 6.21
N LYS A 162 -2.50 10.38 4.92
CA LYS A 162 -3.52 9.93 3.99
C LYS A 162 -3.30 8.47 3.63
N HIS A 163 -2.19 8.17 2.96
CA HIS A 163 -1.82 6.82 2.53
C HIS A 163 -0.36 6.51 2.86
N TRP A 164 -0.06 5.22 2.94
CA TRP A 164 1.30 4.70 2.95
C TRP A 164 1.40 3.56 1.96
N LEU A 165 2.19 3.74 0.91
CA LEU A 165 2.48 2.75 -0.10
C LEU A 165 3.84 2.10 0.18
N VAL A 166 3.91 0.78 0.04
CA VAL A 166 5.15 0.01 0.08
C VAL A 166 5.29 -0.69 -1.27
N VAL A 167 6.16 -0.15 -2.11
CA VAL A 167 6.18 -0.39 -3.57
C VAL A 167 7.61 -0.63 -4.06
N PRO A 168 7.81 -1.19 -5.27
CA PRO A 168 9.08 -1.08 -5.97
C PRO A 168 9.50 0.39 -6.16
N PRO A 169 10.80 0.72 -6.15
CA PRO A 169 11.25 2.10 -6.11
C PRO A 169 10.96 2.86 -7.39
N LEU A 170 9.98 3.76 -7.33
CA LEU A 170 9.59 4.65 -8.41
C LEU A 170 10.76 5.57 -8.78
N LEU A 171 11.46 6.10 -7.77
CA LEU A 171 12.60 6.98 -7.97
C LEU A 171 13.87 6.24 -8.43
N ALA A 172 13.84 4.93 -8.64
CA ALA A 172 14.89 4.23 -9.38
C ALA A 172 14.89 4.57 -10.88
N ASP A 173 13.74 4.99 -11.43
CA ASP A 173 13.63 5.47 -12.81
C ASP A 173 14.08 6.94 -12.94
N ALA A 174 14.97 7.21 -13.90
CA ALA A 174 15.45 8.56 -14.19
C ALA A 174 14.35 9.51 -14.68
N ALA A 175 13.38 8.99 -15.44
CA ALA A 175 12.26 9.80 -15.93
C ALA A 175 11.35 10.24 -14.76
N GLN A 176 11.11 9.33 -13.80
CA GLN A 176 10.34 9.64 -12.59
C GLN A 176 11.07 10.65 -11.71
N ARG A 177 12.37 10.46 -11.47
CA ARG A 177 13.18 11.46 -10.75
C ARG A 177 13.10 12.84 -11.40
N GLN A 178 13.16 12.92 -12.73
CA GLN A 178 13.00 14.19 -13.44
C GLN A 178 11.59 14.78 -13.25
N ALA A 179 10.54 13.95 -13.34
CA ALA A 179 9.16 14.39 -13.16
C ALA A 179 8.89 14.96 -11.76
N TYR A 180 9.44 14.33 -10.72
CA TYR A 180 9.37 14.80 -9.33
C TYR A 180 10.40 15.88 -8.96
N GLY A 181 11.23 16.31 -9.93
CA GLY A 181 12.25 17.34 -9.71
C GLY A 181 13.36 16.93 -8.74
N VAL A 182 13.62 15.63 -8.59
CA VAL A 182 14.64 15.09 -7.68
C VAL A 182 16.02 15.59 -8.08
N THR A 183 16.67 16.31 -7.17
CA THR A 183 18.03 16.85 -7.37
C THR A 183 19.10 16.11 -6.56
N LYS A 184 18.71 15.24 -5.63
CA LYS A 184 19.65 14.43 -4.86
C LYS A 184 20.30 13.37 -5.76
N PRO A 185 21.57 13.00 -5.50
CA PRO A 185 22.21 11.90 -6.20
C PRO A 185 21.44 10.59 -6.04
N TRP A 186 21.51 9.73 -7.07
CA TRP A 186 20.94 8.38 -7.06
C TRP A 186 22.03 7.34 -7.37
N PRO A 187 22.07 6.19 -6.67
CA PRO A 187 21.21 5.82 -5.54
C PRO A 187 21.46 6.71 -4.29
N PRO A 188 20.54 6.70 -3.31
CA PRO A 188 20.80 7.34 -2.01
C PRO A 188 22.10 6.83 -1.40
N ALA A 189 22.84 7.72 -0.72
CA ALA A 189 23.99 7.30 0.08
C ALA A 189 23.49 6.51 1.31
N GLU A 190 24.17 5.41 1.64
CA GLU A 190 23.94 4.62 2.86
C GLU A 190 24.29 5.40 4.14
#